data_AF-A0A8I1LDY0-F1
#
_entry.id   AF-A0A8I1LDY0-F1
#
_cell.length_a   1.000
_cell.length_b   1.000
_cell.length_c   1.000
_cell.angle_alpha   90.00
_cell.angle_beta   90.00
_cell.angle_gamma   90.00
#
_symmetry.space_group_name_H-M   'P 1'
#
loop_
_entity.id
_entity.type
_entity.pdbx_description
1 polymer ?
#
loop_
_entity_poly.entity_id
_entity_poly.type
_entity_poly.pdbx_seq_one_letter_code
_entity_poly.pdbx_strand_id
1 'polypeptide(L)'
;MGKGASALCCNESVSEEQYAQVRALFDAVGVTTLVDESAMNGITAVSGSGPAYLFSFVEALIDGGVKMDCPRHRPHHGDPDGAGRRRDACANR
;
A
#
# COMPACT_ATOMS: atom_id res chain seq x y z
N MET A 1 10.77 8.80 -6.39
CA MET A 1 9.44 8.60 -5.78
C MET A 1 8.47 9.48 -6.56
N GLY A 2 7.41 8.90 -7.11
CA GLY A 2 6.53 9.50 -8.12
C GLY A 2 5.60 8.44 -8.73
N LYS A 3 5.10 7.54 -7.88
CA LYS A 3 4.22 6.43 -8.28
C LYS A 3 2.85 6.57 -7.64
N GLY A 4 2.41 7.81 -7.41
CA GLY A 4 1.03 8.06 -7.00
C GLY A 4 0.07 7.58 -8.08
N ALA A 5 -1.17 7.29 -7.69
CA ALA A 5 -2.26 7.10 -8.63
C ALA A 5 -3.33 8.14 -8.27
N SER A 6 -3.72 8.95 -9.25
CA SER A 6 -4.68 10.03 -9.08
C SER A 6 -5.82 9.86 -10.07
N ALA A 7 -7.05 10.02 -9.60
CA ALA A 7 -8.23 10.01 -10.46
C ALA A 7 -8.79 11.42 -10.56
N LEU A 8 -9.06 11.86 -11.79
CA LEU A 8 -9.65 13.17 -12.06
C LEU A 8 -11.06 12.98 -12.60
N CYS A 9 -11.95 13.90 -12.20
CA CYS A 9 -13.27 14.06 -12.78
C CYS A 9 -13.41 15.52 -13.20
N CYS A 10 -13.98 15.75 -14.38
CA CYS A 10 -14.24 17.08 -14.91
C CYS A 10 -15.72 17.23 -15.23
N ASN A 11 -16.25 18.43 -15.00
CA ASN A 11 -17.63 18.79 -15.31
C ASN A 11 -17.68 19.65 -16.58
N GLU A 12 -18.88 19.94 -17.05
CA GLU A 12 -19.14 20.70 -18.29
C GLU A 12 -18.61 22.15 -18.25
N SER A 13 -18.31 22.67 -17.05
CA SER A 13 -17.81 24.02 -16.84
C SER A 13 -16.29 24.14 -16.96
N VAL A 14 -15.56 23.02 -17.07
CA VAL A 14 -14.10 23.00 -17.21
C VAL A 14 -13.73 22.97 -18.68
N SER A 15 -12.86 23.88 -19.12
CA SER A 15 -12.33 23.84 -20.47
C SER A 15 -11.26 22.76 -20.64
N GLU A 16 -11.12 22.25 -21.86
CA GLU A 16 -10.06 21.29 -22.23
C GLU A 16 -8.65 21.78 -21.83
N GLU A 17 -8.42 23.09 -21.94
CA GLU A 17 -7.14 23.71 -21.63
C GLU A 17 -6.85 23.72 -20.12
N GLN A 18 -7.86 23.98 -19.29
CA GLN A 18 -7.77 23.87 -17.84
C GLN A 18 -7.57 22.41 -17.41
N TYR A 19 -8.31 21.48 -18.02
CA TYR A 19 -8.15 20.06 -17.74
C TYR A 19 -6.75 19.55 -18.10
N ALA A 20 -6.21 19.94 -19.26
CA ALA A 20 -4.88 19.56 -19.69
C ALA A 20 -3.79 20.07 -18.74
N GLN A 21 -3.91 21.30 -18.24
CA GLN A 21 -2.99 21.87 -17.24
C GLN A 21 -3.03 21.10 -15.92
N VAL A 22 -4.22 20.80 -15.42
CA VAL A 22 -4.39 20.04 -14.17
C VAL A 22 -3.83 18.63 -14.34
N ARG A 23 -4.13 17.95 -15.45
CA ARG A 23 -3.62 16.61 -15.73
C ARG A 23 -2.08 16.58 -15.77
N ALA A 24 -1.46 17.56 -16.43
CA ALA A 24 -0.01 17.66 -16.49
C ALA A 24 0.64 17.80 -15.10
N LEU A 25 -0.03 18.47 -14.17
CA LEU A 25 0.45 18.60 -12.79
C LEU A 25 0.38 17.27 -12.04
N PHE A 26 -0.72 16.52 -12.16
CA PHE A 26 -0.87 15.23 -11.49
C PHE A 26 0.02 14.14 -12.11
N ASP A 27 0.25 14.19 -13.42
CA ASP A 27 1.16 13.29 -14.14
C ASP A 27 2.63 13.44 -13.67
N ALA A 28 3.01 14.58 -13.09
CA ALA A 28 4.34 14.77 -12.52
C ALA A 28 4.55 13.98 -11.20
N VAL A 29 3.47 13.66 -10.49
CA VAL A 29 3.50 12.97 -9.18
C VAL A 29 3.19 11.47 -9.32
N GLY A 30 2.56 11.07 -10.42
CA GLY A 30 2.18 9.69 -10.66
C GLY A 30 1.34 9.46 -11.92
N VAL A 31 0.52 8.42 -11.89
CA VAL A 31 -0.37 8.05 -13.01
C VAL A 31 -1.73 8.70 -12.78
N THR A 32 -2.25 9.37 -13.81
CA THR A 32 -3.56 10.04 -13.76
C THR A 32 -4.56 9.40 -14.72
N THR A 33 -5.78 9.13 -14.25
CA THR A 33 -6.88 8.60 -15.07
C THR A 33 -8.12 9.48 -14.94
N LEU A 34 -8.81 9.70 -16.06
CA LEU A 34 -10.12 10.35 -16.07
C LEU A 34 -11.21 9.33 -15.71
N VAL A 35 -12.08 9.69 -14.77
CA VAL A 35 -13.16 8.84 -14.29
C VAL A 35 -14.45 9.63 -14.12
N ASP A 36 -15.58 8.95 -14.22
CA ASP A 36 -16.87 9.53 -13.86
C ASP A 36 -16.97 9.78 -12.35
N GLU A 37 -17.70 10.83 -11.96
CA GLU A 37 -17.90 11.19 -10.56
C GLU A 37 -18.54 10.06 -9.73
N SER A 38 -19.40 9.26 -10.38
CA SER A 38 -20.03 8.08 -9.78
C SER A 38 -19.02 7.02 -9.30
N ALA A 39 -17.86 6.93 -9.95
CA ALA A 39 -16.80 5.99 -9.61
C ALA A 39 -15.84 6.51 -8.52
N MET A 40 -15.89 7.80 -8.19
CA MET A 40 -14.94 8.46 -7.27
C MET A 40 -14.98 7.87 -5.86
N ASN A 41 -16.17 7.48 -5.37
CA ASN A 41 -16.32 6.83 -4.07
C ASN A 41 -15.58 5.48 -4.00
N GLY A 42 -15.70 4.67 -5.06
CA GLY A 42 -15.03 3.38 -5.14
C GLY A 42 -13.51 3.54 -5.23
N ILE A 43 -13.03 4.48 -6.03
CA ILE A 43 -11.60 4.78 -6.17
C ILE A 43 -11.02 5.30 -4.85
N THR A 44 -11.74 6.16 -4.14
CA THR A 44 -11.30 6.66 -2.83
C THR A 44 -11.18 5.52 -1.82
N ALA A 45 -12.18 4.63 -1.79
CA ALA A 45 -12.14 3.45 -0.92
C ALA A 45 -10.93 2.54 -1.21
N VAL A 46 -10.66 2.27 -2.49
CA VAL A 46 -9.56 1.38 -2.90
C VAL A 46 -8.19 2.05 -2.76
N SER A 47 -8.03 3.30 -3.17
CA SER A 47 -6.74 4.01 -3.09
C SER A 47 -6.33 4.34 -1.66
N GLY A 48 -7.29 4.63 -0.78
CA GLY A 48 -7.02 4.89 0.63
C GLY A 48 -6.68 3.64 1.44
N SER A 49 -7.38 2.52 1.19
CA SER A 49 -7.19 1.26 1.93
C SER A 49 -6.20 0.29 1.29
N GLY A 50 -5.99 0.39 -0.03
CA GLY A 50 -5.18 -0.53 -0.82
C GLY A 50 -3.74 -0.69 -0.33
N PRO A 51 -3.00 0.40 -0.04
CA PRO A 51 -1.65 0.29 0.51
C PRO A 51 -1.62 -0.43 1.86
N ALA A 52 -2.61 -0.19 2.73
CA ALA A 52 -2.71 -0.86 4.02
C ALA A 52 -2.92 -2.37 3.87
N TYR A 53 -3.85 -2.79 2.99
CA TYR A 53 -4.06 -4.20 2.70
C TYR A 53 -2.83 -4.86 2.09
N LEU A 54 -2.13 -4.16 1.18
CA LEU A 54 -0.92 -4.69 0.56
C LEU A 54 0.19 -4.91 1.59
N PHE A 55 0.37 -3.97 2.52
CA PHE A 55 1.36 -4.12 3.59
C PHE A 55 1.02 -5.26 4.53
N SER A 56 -0.24 -5.37 4.98
CA SER A 56 -0.66 -6.50 5.82
C SER A 56 -0.51 -7.85 5.11
N PHE A 57 -0.78 -7.91 3.80
CA PHE A 57 -0.58 -9.11 3.00
C PHE A 57 0.91 -9.49 2.91
N VAL A 58 1.78 -8.51 2.66
CA VAL A 58 3.24 -8.74 2.61
C VAL A 58 3.78 -9.16 3.97
N GLU A 59 3.32 -8.57 5.07
CA GLU A 59 3.69 -8.98 6.43
C GLU A 59 3.33 -10.45 6.69
N ALA A 60 2.12 -10.86 6.31
CA ALA A 60 1.69 -12.25 6.43
C ALA A 60 2.53 -13.22 5.58
N LEU A 61 2.93 -12.81 4.37
CA LEU A 61 3.84 -13.60 3.53
C LEU A 61 5.23 -13.75 4.16
N ILE A 62 5.76 -12.67 4.74
CA ILE A 62 7.05 -12.71 5.43
C ILE A 62 6.93 -13.63 6.66
N ASP A 63 5.86 -13.53 7.45
CA ASP A 63 5.62 -14.43 8.60
C ASP A 63 5.55 -15.90 8.19
N GLY A 64 4.86 -16.19 7.07
CA GLY A 64 4.81 -17.53 6.49
C GLY A 64 6.19 -18.05 6.07
N GLY A 65 7.00 -17.21 5.42
CA GLY A 65 8.36 -17.56 5.01
C GLY A 65 9.26 -17.93 6.20
N VAL A 66 9.16 -17.20 7.30
CA VAL A 66 9.91 -17.49 8.54
C VAL A 66 9.49 -18.78 9.18
N LYS A 67 8.19 -19.06 9.17
CA LYS A 67 7.66 -20.31 9.70
C LYS A 67 8.15 -21.53 8.90
N MET A 68 8.54 -21.32 7.64
CA MET A 68 9.15 -22.31 6.76
C MET A 68 10.69 -22.31 6.82
N ASP A 69 11.28 -21.74 7.88
CA ASP A 69 12.73 -21.61 8.10
C ASP A 69 13.48 -20.77 7.04
N CYS A 70 12.77 -19.94 6.26
CA CYS A 70 13.41 -18.91 5.46
C CYS A 70 13.81 -17.75 6.40
N PRO A 71 15.10 -17.47 6.61
CA PRO A 71 15.52 -16.45 7.57
C PRO A 71 14.96 -15.09 7.14
N ARG A 72 14.32 -14.36 8.06
CA ARG A 72 14.09 -12.93 7.84
C ARG A 72 15.45 -12.31 7.63
N HIS A 73 15.68 -11.66 6.48
CA HIS A 73 16.82 -10.75 6.35
C HIS A 73 16.57 -9.53 7.25
N ARG A 74 16.79 -9.71 8.54
CA ARG A 74 16.92 -8.63 9.51
C ARG A 74 18.30 -8.02 9.22
N PRO A 75 18.43 -6.71 8.93
CA PRO A 75 19.73 -6.07 9.01
C PRO A 75 20.24 -6.33 10.44
N HIS A 76 21.44 -6.89 10.59
CA HIS A 76 22.06 -7.15 11.89
C HIS A 76 22.31 -5.82 12.62
N HIS A 77 21.28 -5.26 13.24
CA HIS A 77 21.44 -4.39 14.38
C HIS A 77 21.50 -5.30 15.59
N GLY A 78 22.65 -5.30 16.29
CA GLY A 78 22.97 -6.22 17.37
C GLY A 78 21.82 -6.39 18.37
N ASP A 79 21.48 -7.64 18.63
CA ASP A 79 20.55 -8.07 19.66
C ASP A 79 21.42 -8.46 20.87
N PRO A 80 21.48 -7.67 21.95
CA PRO A 80 22.26 -8.05 23.14
C PRO A 80 21.53 -9.07 24.02
N ASP A 81 20.24 -9.33 23.82
CA ASP A 81 19.44 -10.13 24.75
C ASP A 81 18.89 -11.40 24.10
N GLY A 82 19.75 -12.43 24.09
CA GLY A 82 19.39 -13.83 23.92
C GLY A 82 18.53 -14.34 25.08
N ALA A 83 17.28 -13.87 25.17
CA ALA A 83 16.31 -14.30 26.18
C ALA A 83 15.20 -15.12 25.50
N GLY A 84 15.27 -16.44 25.73
CA GLY A 84 14.35 -17.41 25.16
C GLY A 84 12.89 -17.14 25.54
N ARG A 85 12.02 -17.27 24.55
CA ARG A 85 10.59 -17.47 24.78
C ARG A 85 10.21 -18.87 24.32
N ARG A 86 10.57 -19.86 25.16
CA ARG A 86 9.91 -21.17 25.18
C ARG A 86 8.44 -20.89 25.44
N ARG A 87 7.61 -21.06 24.41
CA ARG A 87 6.16 -21.11 24.59
C ARG A 87 5.81 -22.58 24.74
N ASP A 88 5.65 -22.95 26.00
CA ASP A 88 5.05 -24.18 26.47
C ASP A 88 3.64 -24.29 25.87
N ALA A 89 3.53 -25.00 24.75
CA ALA A 89 2.27 -25.43 24.16
C ALA A 89 2.12 -26.96 24.17
N CYS A 90 2.92 -27.65 25.00
CA CYS A 90 2.63 -28.98 25.50
C CYS A 90 1.94 -28.86 26.86
N ALA A 91 0.77 -28.23 26.88
CA ALA A 91 -0.15 -28.24 28.01
C ALA A 91 -1.54 -28.63 27.49
N ASN A 92 -1.57 -29.81 26.85
CA ASN A 92 -2.79 -30.61 26.74
C ASN A 92 -2.91 -31.42 28.04
N ARG A 93 -3.64 -30.87 29.00
CA ARG A 93 -4.41 -31.63 30.00
C ARG A 93 -5.58 -30.77 30.47
#